data_AF-A0ABD0XY07-F1
#
_entry.id   AF-A0ABD0XY07-F1
#
_cell.length_a   1.000
_cell.length_b   1.000
_cell.length_c   1.000
_cell.angle_alpha   90.00
_cell.angle_beta   90.00
_cell.angle_gamma   90.00
#
_symmetry.space_group_name_H-M   'P 1'
#
loop_
_entity.id
_entity.type
_entity.pdbx_description
1 polymer ?
#
loop_
_entity_poly.entity_id
_entity_poly.type
_entity_poly.pdbx_seq_one_letter_code
_entity_poly.pdbx_strand_id
1 'polypeptide(L)'
;MHCSTVLYCAGLGSLMEKSARKPIQWGDLMGAACAQLLFSAILWSIPETADAAVFSSTKSNWTDLFHLTKPGFKAGLDSEFNNFTSIPVPLRRRRRAISSREMNALLEYHNRVRAEVFPQAANMEAMVWDDKLAQSAEAWASQCMWDHGPAHTMRYMGQNLSIRSSRYRSVTELVRSWHEEKNLFSFPNRCNGPVCSHYTQMVWASTSRMGCALNKCSNINVYGSFWKTAVFLVCNYSIKGNWVGEAPYKSGKPCSACPSKYGGSCYRNQCFSFDSKSKAINRKWY
;
A
#
# COMPACT_ATOMS: atom_id res chain seq x y z
N MET A 1 -0.62 29.35 -36.91
CA MET A 1 0.58 29.24 -37.75
C MET A 1 1.77 29.75 -36.96
N HIS A 2 2.88 29.02 -37.08
CA HIS A 2 4.26 29.33 -36.68
C HIS A 2 4.66 29.24 -35.19
N CYS A 3 5.24 28.06 -34.93
CA CYS A 3 6.28 27.74 -33.97
C CYS A 3 7.52 28.64 -34.15
N SER A 4 8.26 28.90 -33.07
CA SER A 4 9.66 29.33 -33.15
C SER A 4 10.45 28.80 -31.96
N THR A 5 11.43 27.97 -32.31
CA THR A 5 12.52 27.42 -31.52
C THR A 5 13.67 28.43 -31.45
N VAL A 6 14.31 28.62 -30.29
CA VAL A 6 15.74 29.01 -30.16
C VAL A 6 16.27 28.31 -28.88
N LEU A 7 17.05 27.23 -28.97
CA LEU A 7 18.51 27.09 -29.17
C LEU A 7 19.37 27.52 -27.96
N TYR A 8 20.08 26.56 -27.35
CA TYR A 8 21.47 26.73 -26.90
C TYR A 8 22.21 25.38 -27.03
N CYS A 9 23.27 25.38 -27.85
CA CYS A 9 24.27 24.33 -27.99
C CYS A 9 25.63 24.89 -27.56
N ALA A 10 26.39 24.14 -26.76
CA ALA A 10 27.87 24.06 -26.70
C ALA A 10 28.22 23.23 -25.44
N GLY A 11 29.17 22.28 -25.42
CA GLY A 11 30.08 21.77 -26.44
C GLY A 11 30.83 20.54 -25.89
N LEU A 12 30.96 19.55 -26.78
CA LEU A 12 32.04 18.58 -27.03
C LEU A 12 33.07 18.18 -25.96
N GLY A 13 33.28 16.85 -25.87
CA GLY A 13 34.54 16.25 -25.46
C GLY A 13 34.48 14.72 -25.29
N SER A 14 34.36 13.95 -26.38
CA SER A 14 34.65 12.50 -26.37
C SER A 14 35.58 12.14 -27.51
N LEU A 15 36.76 11.60 -27.15
CA LEU A 15 37.62 10.81 -28.02
C LEU A 15 36.91 9.49 -28.36
N MET A 16 36.88 9.12 -29.64
CA MET A 16 36.49 7.80 -30.11
C MET A 16 37.58 7.28 -31.03
N GLU A 17 38.12 6.15 -30.61
CA GLU A 17 39.17 5.38 -31.26
C GLU A 17 38.59 4.56 -32.42
N LYS A 18 39.40 4.45 -33.48
CA LYS A 18 39.06 3.86 -34.78
C LYS A 18 38.98 2.34 -34.67
N SER A 19 37.95 1.73 -35.27
CA SER A 19 38.12 0.44 -35.93
C SER A 19 37.11 0.26 -37.06
N ALA A 20 37.65 0.00 -38.25
CA ALA A 20 36.94 -0.17 -39.49
C ALA A 20 36.54 -1.64 -39.72
N ARG A 21 35.36 -1.88 -40.31
CA ARG A 21 35.11 -2.97 -41.26
C ARG A 21 33.86 -2.68 -42.10
N LYS A 22 33.98 -3.01 -43.40
CA LYS A 22 33.10 -2.73 -44.54
C LYS A 22 31.82 -3.61 -44.58
N PRO A 23 30.83 -3.27 -45.44
CA PRO A 23 29.44 -3.72 -45.37
C PRO A 23 29.13 -4.97 -46.22
N ILE A 24 28.03 -5.67 -45.91
CA ILE A 24 27.43 -6.71 -46.75
C ILE A 24 25.96 -6.35 -46.99
N GLN A 25 25.54 -6.47 -48.25
CA GLN A 25 24.23 -6.10 -48.80
C GLN A 25 23.12 -7.13 -48.55
N TRP A 26 21.91 -6.60 -48.69
CA TRP A 26 20.56 -7.14 -48.56
C TRP A 26 20.18 -8.28 -49.52
N GLY A 27 19.21 -9.09 -49.12
CA GLY A 27 18.42 -9.93 -50.03
C GLY A 27 17.70 -11.10 -49.35
N ASP A 28 16.39 -10.90 -49.13
CA ASP A 28 15.29 -11.89 -49.19
C ASP A 28 15.23 -13.11 -48.25
N LEU A 29 14.20 -13.12 -47.40
CA LEU A 29 13.31 -14.27 -47.18
C LEU A 29 12.06 -13.83 -46.40
N MET A 30 11.02 -13.45 -47.15
CA MET A 30 9.63 -13.43 -46.71
C MET A 30 9.08 -14.86 -46.76
N GLY A 31 8.59 -15.38 -45.64
CA GLY A 31 8.03 -16.73 -45.54
C GLY A 31 6.98 -16.85 -44.45
N ALA A 32 5.72 -16.73 -44.86
CA ALA A 32 4.49 -17.35 -44.34
C ALA A 32 4.31 -17.55 -42.82
N ALA A 33 3.43 -16.74 -42.22
CA ALA A 33 2.67 -17.14 -41.03
C ALA A 33 1.23 -17.50 -41.46
N CYS A 34 0.89 -18.77 -41.22
CA CYS A 34 -0.35 -19.43 -41.61
C CYS A 34 -1.35 -19.46 -40.44
N ALA A 35 -2.62 -19.56 -40.82
CA ALA A 35 -3.76 -20.13 -40.09
C ALA A 35 -4.41 -19.34 -38.94
N GLN A 36 -5.57 -18.80 -39.29
CA GLN A 36 -6.71 -18.48 -38.44
C GLN A 36 -7.21 -19.73 -37.71
N LEU A 37 -7.67 -19.58 -36.46
CA LEU A 37 -8.64 -20.47 -35.84
C LEU A 37 -9.74 -19.64 -35.17
N LEU A 38 -10.94 -19.75 -35.74
CA LEU A 38 -12.22 -19.42 -35.14
C LEU A 38 -12.91 -20.71 -34.68
N PHE A 39 -14.01 -20.52 -33.94
CA PHE A 39 -14.94 -21.49 -33.34
C PHE A 39 -14.58 -21.88 -31.91
N SER A 40 -15.48 -21.89 -30.93
CA SER A 40 -16.88 -21.49 -30.79
C SER A 40 -17.22 -21.76 -29.32
N ALA A 41 -18.04 -20.93 -28.67
CA ALA A 41 -18.62 -21.29 -27.38
C ALA A 41 -20.09 -20.86 -27.39
N ILE A 42 -20.94 -21.87 -27.54
CA ILE A 42 -22.40 -21.76 -27.60
C ILE A 42 -22.94 -21.54 -26.19
N LEU A 43 -23.94 -20.65 -26.14
CA LEU A 43 -24.84 -20.32 -25.04
C LEU A 43 -25.33 -21.56 -24.29
N TRP A 44 -25.33 -21.49 -22.95
CA TRP A 44 -26.24 -22.27 -22.11
C TRP A 44 -27.10 -21.31 -21.31
N SER A 45 -28.41 -21.46 -21.50
CA SER A 45 -29.49 -20.80 -20.80
C SER A 45 -29.58 -21.28 -19.34
N ILE A 46 -30.08 -20.37 -18.49
CA ILE A 46 -30.40 -20.51 -17.06
C ILE A 46 -31.58 -21.51 -16.87
N PRO A 47 -31.83 -22.04 -15.65
CA PRO A 47 -32.77 -21.33 -14.77
C PRO A 47 -32.37 -21.25 -13.29
N GLU A 48 -32.88 -20.18 -12.69
CA GLU A 48 -32.94 -19.86 -11.26
C GLU A 48 -33.59 -20.98 -10.44
N THR A 49 -33.07 -21.22 -9.24
CA THR A 49 -33.90 -21.59 -8.10
C THR A 49 -33.48 -20.74 -6.91
N ALA A 50 -34.44 -19.96 -6.41
CA ALA A 50 -34.36 -19.22 -5.18
C ALA A 50 -34.86 -20.12 -4.05
N ASP A 51 -34.04 -20.36 -3.04
CA ASP A 51 -34.53 -20.84 -1.75
C ASP A 51 -34.28 -19.76 -0.69
N ALA A 52 -35.37 -19.12 -0.30
CA ALA A 52 -35.43 -18.25 0.85
C ALA A 52 -35.56 -19.11 2.11
N ALA A 53 -34.45 -19.34 2.82
CA ALA A 53 -34.50 -19.87 4.17
C ALA A 53 -34.90 -18.75 5.14
N VAL A 54 -36.18 -18.73 5.51
CA VAL A 54 -36.74 -17.92 6.60
C VAL A 54 -36.22 -18.50 7.92
N PHE A 55 -35.26 -17.82 8.56
CA PHE A 55 -34.84 -18.13 9.92
C PHE A 55 -35.79 -17.46 10.92
N SER A 56 -36.70 -18.26 11.48
CA SER A 56 -37.46 -17.90 12.67
C SER A 56 -36.54 -17.91 13.89
N SER A 57 -36.15 -16.73 14.36
CA SER A 57 -35.45 -16.57 15.64
C SER A 57 -36.46 -16.05 16.67
N THR A 58 -36.85 -16.95 17.55
CA THR A 58 -37.60 -16.66 18.77
C THR A 58 -36.78 -15.73 19.67
N LYS A 59 -37.36 -14.59 20.02
CA LYS A 59 -36.81 -13.63 20.98
C LYS A 59 -36.73 -14.30 22.35
N SER A 60 -35.53 -14.57 22.85
CA SER A 60 -35.31 -14.83 24.28
C SER A 60 -35.00 -13.50 24.97
N ASN A 61 -35.97 -13.08 25.79
CA ASN A 61 -35.92 -11.91 26.64
C ASN A 61 -35.32 -12.36 27.98
N TRP A 62 -34.10 -11.94 28.30
CA TRP A 62 -33.54 -12.07 29.65
C TRP A 62 -33.44 -10.67 30.24
N THR A 63 -34.48 -10.32 30.96
CA THR A 63 -34.44 -9.26 31.96
C THR A 63 -34.02 -9.89 33.29
N ASP A 64 -33.33 -9.08 34.06
CA ASP A 64 -33.07 -9.22 35.50
C ASP A 64 -31.99 -10.21 35.93
N LEU A 65 -30.88 -9.65 36.40
CA LEU A 65 -30.21 -10.05 37.65
C LEU A 65 -29.05 -9.08 37.93
N PHE A 66 -29.32 -7.93 38.57
CA PHE A 66 -28.38 -7.29 39.52
C PHE A 66 -29.15 -6.36 40.46
N HIS A 67 -29.70 -6.94 41.53
CA HIS A 67 -30.01 -6.23 42.76
C HIS A 67 -28.96 -6.60 43.81
N LEU A 68 -28.16 -5.62 44.22
CA LEU A 68 -27.62 -5.53 45.58
C LEU A 68 -27.35 -4.06 45.87
N THR A 69 -28.29 -3.47 46.59
CA THR A 69 -28.26 -2.16 47.23
C THR A 69 -27.50 -2.23 48.55
N LYS A 70 -26.78 -1.14 48.91
CA LYS A 70 -26.85 -0.37 50.19
C LYS A 70 -25.64 0.60 50.35
N PRO A 71 -25.68 1.64 51.22
CA PRO A 71 -26.02 3.00 50.77
C PRO A 71 -25.06 4.10 51.26
N GLY A 72 -25.27 5.33 50.75
CA GLY A 72 -25.20 6.55 51.56
C GLY A 72 -23.93 7.41 51.45
N PHE A 73 -23.99 8.48 50.64
CA PHE A 73 -23.48 9.78 51.07
C PHE A 73 -24.33 10.90 50.46
N LYS A 74 -24.59 11.91 51.29
CA LYS A 74 -25.70 12.86 51.21
C LYS A 74 -25.37 14.02 50.25
N ALA A 75 -26.44 14.52 49.62
CA ALA A 75 -26.46 15.64 48.70
C ALA A 75 -26.00 16.97 49.33
N GLY A 76 -25.36 17.80 48.50
CA GLY A 76 -25.21 19.25 48.66
C GLY A 76 -25.11 19.84 47.24
N LEU A 77 -26.12 20.61 46.86
CA LEU A 77 -26.35 21.13 45.51
C LEU A 77 -26.51 22.64 45.62
N ASP A 78 -25.47 23.39 45.27
CA ASP A 78 -25.56 24.83 44.98
C ASP A 78 -24.95 25.00 43.58
N SER A 79 -25.79 25.11 42.54
CA SER A 79 -26.22 26.40 42.00
C SER A 79 -25.06 27.22 41.44
N GLU A 80 -24.69 26.99 40.17
CA GLU A 80 -24.41 28.06 39.18
C GLU A 80 -24.06 27.46 37.81
N PHE A 81 -24.30 28.22 36.74
CA PHE A 81 -24.03 27.93 35.32
C PHE A 81 -25.10 27.19 34.50
N ASN A 82 -26.35 27.65 34.58
CA ASN A 82 -27.26 27.58 33.44
C ASN A 82 -27.16 28.88 32.62
N ASN A 83 -26.23 28.93 31.67
CA ASN A 83 -26.35 29.66 30.40
C ASN A 83 -25.04 29.56 29.61
N PHE A 84 -24.89 28.47 28.85
CA PHE A 84 -24.01 28.49 27.68
C PHE A 84 -24.84 28.07 26.48
N THR A 85 -25.22 29.08 25.70
CA THR A 85 -25.69 28.93 24.32
C THR A 85 -24.74 27.98 23.58
N SER A 86 -25.28 26.86 23.09
CA SER A 86 -24.53 25.88 22.31
C SER A 86 -23.98 26.53 21.05
N ILE A 87 -22.70 26.88 21.05
CA ILE A 87 -21.97 27.26 19.84
C ILE A 87 -21.94 26.03 18.94
N PRO A 88 -22.45 26.09 17.69
CA PRO A 88 -22.29 24.98 16.75
C PRO A 88 -20.80 24.84 16.43
N VAL A 89 -20.14 23.85 17.02
CA VAL A 89 -18.79 23.46 16.60
C VAL A 89 -18.91 23.08 15.11
N PRO A 90 -18.19 23.76 14.20
CA PRO A 90 -18.26 23.40 12.79
C PRO A 90 -17.88 21.93 12.66
N LEU A 91 -18.77 21.12 12.07
CA LEU A 91 -18.45 19.76 11.68
C LEU A 91 -17.31 19.85 10.66
N ARG A 92 -16.08 19.84 11.16
CA ARG A 92 -14.86 19.77 10.36
C ARG A 92 -15.01 18.47 9.60
N ARG A 93 -15.39 18.55 8.32
CA ARG A 93 -15.62 17.42 7.42
C ARG A 93 -14.48 16.42 7.69
N ARG A 94 -14.82 15.30 8.35
CA ARG A 94 -13.83 14.33 8.84
C ARG A 94 -12.87 14.07 7.68
N ARG A 95 -11.56 14.27 7.90
CA ARG A 95 -10.53 13.88 6.94
C ARG A 95 -10.87 12.46 6.49
N ARG A 96 -10.77 12.19 5.19
CA ARG A 96 -11.16 10.89 4.66
C ARG A 96 -10.12 9.87 5.14
N ALA A 97 -10.35 9.32 6.33
CA ALA A 97 -9.66 8.16 6.83
C ALA A 97 -9.81 7.05 5.78
N ILE A 98 -8.74 6.31 5.55
CA ILE A 98 -8.76 5.12 4.69
C ILE A 98 -9.86 4.19 5.22
N SER A 99 -10.80 3.81 4.35
CA SER A 99 -11.86 2.87 4.74
C SER A 99 -11.28 1.47 4.96
N SER A 100 -11.95 0.61 5.72
CA SER A 100 -11.53 -0.78 5.94
C SER A 100 -11.33 -1.55 4.63
N ARG A 101 -12.14 -1.25 3.61
CA ARG A 101 -11.98 -1.82 2.26
C ARG A 101 -10.67 -1.37 1.58
N GLU A 102 -10.34 -0.09 1.68
CA GLU A 102 -9.10 0.47 1.13
C GLU A 102 -7.88 -0.04 1.89
N MET A 103 -7.98 -0.14 3.22
CA MET A 103 -6.97 -0.75 4.09
C MET A 103 -6.65 -2.18 3.65
N ASN A 104 -7.68 -3.03 3.54
CA ASN A 104 -7.53 -4.41 3.09
C ASN A 104 -6.96 -4.48 1.67
N ALA A 105 -7.41 -3.61 0.76
CA ALA A 105 -6.88 -3.57 -0.61
C ALA A 105 -5.39 -3.22 -0.65
N LEU A 106 -4.93 -2.27 0.17
CA LEU A 106 -3.52 -1.90 0.26
C LEU A 106 -2.68 -3.05 0.85
N LEU A 107 -3.13 -3.64 1.96
CA LEU A 107 -2.43 -4.75 2.62
C LEU A 107 -2.33 -5.98 1.72
N GLU A 108 -3.44 -6.38 1.09
CA GLU A 108 -3.48 -7.52 0.18
C GLU A 108 -2.61 -7.28 -1.06
N TYR A 109 -2.61 -6.06 -1.60
CA TYR A 109 -1.73 -5.71 -2.72
C TYR A 109 -0.25 -5.86 -2.35
N HIS A 110 0.16 -5.40 -1.16
CA HIS A 110 1.54 -5.58 -0.67
C HIS A 110 1.88 -7.07 -0.51
N ASN A 111 1.03 -7.85 0.17
CA ASN A 111 1.27 -9.28 0.37
C ASN A 111 1.29 -10.07 -0.93
N ARG A 112 0.51 -9.68 -1.95
CA ARG A 112 0.61 -10.28 -3.29
C ARG A 112 1.95 -9.96 -3.96
N VAL A 113 2.37 -8.68 -3.97
CA VAL A 113 3.67 -8.28 -4.54
C VAL A 113 4.82 -9.03 -3.85
N ARG A 114 4.75 -9.22 -2.53
CA ARG A 114 5.73 -9.98 -1.74
C ARG A 114 5.76 -11.48 -2.08
N ALA A 115 4.60 -12.08 -2.39
CA ALA A 115 4.48 -13.49 -2.74
C ALA A 115 5.00 -13.83 -4.15
N GLU A 116 5.06 -12.82 -5.03
CA GLU A 116 5.34 -12.95 -6.46
C GLU A 116 6.74 -12.45 -6.87
N VAL A 117 7.63 -12.19 -5.89
CA VAL A 117 8.98 -11.68 -6.18
C VAL A 117 9.83 -12.68 -6.97
N PHE A 118 10.72 -12.14 -7.81
CA PHE A 118 11.76 -12.89 -8.48
C PHE A 118 13.14 -12.23 -8.23
N PRO A 119 14.18 -13.00 -7.84
CA PRO A 119 14.13 -14.42 -7.47
C PRO A 119 13.22 -14.67 -6.25
N GLN A 120 12.79 -15.93 -6.05
CA GLN A 120 11.90 -16.27 -4.92
C GLN A 120 12.56 -15.97 -3.57
N ALA A 121 11.77 -15.56 -2.58
CA ALA A 121 12.26 -15.20 -1.26
C ALA A 121 12.10 -16.34 -0.24
N ALA A 122 13.20 -16.72 0.40
CA ALA A 122 13.22 -17.77 1.42
C ALA A 122 12.66 -17.32 2.78
N ASN A 123 12.70 -16.01 3.08
CA ASN A 123 12.45 -15.45 4.41
C ASN A 123 11.38 -14.35 4.44
N MET A 124 10.55 -14.22 3.42
CA MET A 124 9.57 -13.13 3.31
C MET A 124 8.51 -13.20 4.42
N GLU A 125 8.46 -12.24 5.34
CA GLU A 125 7.41 -12.18 6.37
C GLU A 125 6.11 -11.66 5.77
N ALA A 126 4.95 -12.26 6.09
CA ALA A 126 3.67 -11.69 5.70
C ALA A 126 3.44 -10.36 6.44
N MET A 127 3.00 -9.32 5.73
CA MET A 127 2.64 -8.05 6.34
C MET A 127 1.25 -8.12 6.99
N VAL A 128 1.11 -7.44 8.12
CA VAL A 128 -0.17 -7.14 8.78
C VAL A 128 -0.37 -5.63 8.89
N TRP A 129 -1.64 -5.20 9.01
CA TRP A 129 -1.95 -3.80 9.26
C TRP A 129 -1.62 -3.41 10.72
N ASP A 130 -1.13 -2.19 10.90
CA ASP A 130 -0.84 -1.60 12.21
C ASP A 130 -1.46 -0.20 12.31
N ASP A 131 -2.45 -0.06 13.19
CA ASP A 131 -3.20 1.18 13.37
C ASP A 131 -2.34 2.34 13.90
N LYS A 132 -1.26 2.06 14.64
CA LYS A 132 -0.35 3.11 15.11
C LYS A 132 0.48 3.67 13.96
N LEU A 133 0.93 2.81 13.04
CA LEU A 133 1.58 3.25 11.81
C LEU A 133 0.64 4.07 10.93
N ALA A 134 -0.63 3.66 10.83
CA ALA A 134 -1.66 4.38 10.08
C ALA A 134 -1.97 5.76 10.68
N GLN A 135 -2.10 5.86 12.00
CA GLN A 135 -2.28 7.15 12.70
C GLN A 135 -1.08 8.08 12.48
N SER A 136 0.15 7.53 12.57
CA SER A 136 1.37 8.29 12.27
C SER A 136 1.41 8.75 10.80
N ALA A 137 0.94 7.92 9.86
CA ALA A 137 0.84 8.28 8.45
C ALA A 137 -0.19 9.39 8.24
N GLU A 138 -1.31 9.36 8.96
CA GLU A 138 -2.35 10.41 8.89
C GLU A 138 -1.82 11.75 9.39
N ALA A 139 -1.11 11.74 10.52
CA ALA A 139 -0.48 12.93 11.07
C ALA A 139 0.46 13.58 10.05
N TRP A 140 1.29 12.78 9.36
CA TRP A 140 2.21 13.26 8.33
C TRP A 140 1.51 13.72 7.05
N ALA A 141 0.59 12.91 6.51
CA ALA A 141 -0.17 13.25 5.30
C ALA A 141 -0.96 14.56 5.47
N SER A 142 -1.39 14.88 6.68
CA SER A 142 -2.11 16.12 7.00
C SER A 142 -1.27 17.39 6.86
N GLN A 143 0.07 17.28 6.85
CA GLN A 143 0.97 18.42 6.66
C GLN A 143 0.99 18.91 5.21
N CYS A 144 0.57 18.08 4.24
CA CYS A 144 0.63 18.42 2.82
C CYS A 144 2.03 18.88 2.36
N MET A 145 3.06 18.18 2.87
CA MET A 145 4.45 18.38 2.50
C MET A 145 4.94 17.16 1.71
N TRP A 146 5.47 17.39 0.52
CA TRP A 146 6.07 16.34 -0.30
C TRP A 146 7.50 16.05 0.18
N ASP A 147 7.60 15.46 1.36
CA ASP A 147 8.87 15.08 1.99
C ASP A 147 8.65 13.90 2.97
N HIS A 148 9.72 13.21 3.32
CA HIS A 148 9.68 12.12 4.30
C HIS A 148 9.66 12.65 5.74
N GLY A 149 8.90 11.99 6.62
CA GLY A 149 8.92 12.34 8.02
C GLY A 149 7.84 11.71 8.90
N PRO A 150 7.76 12.15 10.17
CA PRO A 150 8.63 13.17 10.79
C PRO A 150 10.06 12.67 11.03
N ALA A 151 11.06 13.55 10.89
CA ALA A 151 12.49 13.19 10.84
C ALA A 151 12.96 12.27 11.99
N HIS A 152 12.50 12.50 13.22
CA HIS A 152 12.87 11.70 14.40
C HIS A 152 12.41 10.23 14.33
N THR A 153 11.43 9.91 13.46
CA THR A 153 10.92 8.54 13.25
C THR A 153 11.62 7.80 12.12
N MET A 154 12.19 8.53 11.14
CA MET A 154 12.73 7.97 9.90
C MET A 154 13.97 7.08 10.09
N ARG A 155 14.59 7.15 11.29
CA ARG A 155 15.70 6.26 11.67
C ARG A 155 15.26 4.81 11.93
N TYR A 156 14.00 4.56 12.31
CA TYR A 156 13.49 3.23 12.69
C TYR A 156 12.24 2.79 11.92
N MET A 157 11.62 3.70 11.16
CA MET A 157 10.44 3.46 10.36
C MET A 157 10.77 3.63 8.87
N GLY A 158 10.23 2.76 8.02
CA GLY A 158 10.22 2.95 6.57
C GLY A 158 9.02 3.80 6.15
N GLN A 159 9.12 4.51 5.02
CA GLN A 159 8.01 5.31 4.51
C GLN A 159 8.04 5.38 2.99
N ASN A 160 6.89 5.12 2.35
CA ASN A 160 6.68 5.39 0.93
C ASN A 160 5.62 6.48 0.77
N LEU A 161 5.83 7.34 -0.23
CA LEU A 161 5.00 8.49 -0.53
C LEU A 161 4.46 8.39 -1.95
N SER A 162 3.20 8.76 -2.15
CA SER A 162 2.58 8.82 -3.47
C SER A 162 1.67 10.02 -3.56
N ILE A 163 1.67 10.68 -4.72
CA ILE A 163 0.87 11.87 -4.96
C ILE A 163 0.22 11.83 -6.34
N ARG A 164 -1.02 12.30 -6.41
CA ARG A 164 -1.76 12.40 -7.67
C ARG A 164 -2.65 13.63 -7.69
N SER A 165 -2.61 14.42 -8.76
CA SER A 165 -3.47 15.59 -8.97
C SER A 165 -4.87 15.22 -9.52
N SER A 166 -4.96 14.08 -10.19
CA SER A 166 -6.20 13.57 -10.79
C SER A 166 -6.97 12.63 -9.86
N ARG A 167 -8.25 12.41 -10.19
CA ARG A 167 -9.06 11.36 -9.55
C ARG A 167 -8.37 10.00 -9.78
N TYR A 168 -8.37 9.17 -8.74
CA TYR A 168 -7.94 7.77 -8.83
C TYR A 168 -9.17 6.86 -8.72
N ARG A 169 -9.13 5.67 -9.35
CA ARG A 169 -10.25 4.72 -9.29
C ARG A 169 -10.16 3.79 -8.09
N SER A 170 -8.94 3.47 -7.66
CA SER A 170 -8.65 2.60 -6.52
C SER A 170 -7.38 3.06 -5.80
N VAL A 171 -7.33 2.91 -4.47
CA VAL A 171 -6.13 3.19 -3.67
C VAL A 171 -4.92 2.37 -4.10
N THR A 172 -5.15 1.20 -4.70
CA THR A 172 -4.08 0.36 -5.25
C THR A 172 -3.38 1.01 -6.45
N GLU A 173 -4.03 1.95 -7.15
CA GLU A 173 -3.38 2.70 -8.23
C GLU A 173 -2.27 3.62 -7.69
N LEU A 174 -2.39 4.10 -6.46
CA LEU A 174 -1.41 5.01 -5.84
C LEU A 174 -0.13 4.28 -5.45
N VAL A 175 -0.20 2.97 -5.20
CA VAL A 175 0.95 2.13 -4.83
C VAL A 175 1.47 1.28 -5.98
N ARG A 176 0.76 1.27 -7.13
CA ARG A 176 1.18 0.50 -8.31
C ARG A 176 2.50 1.01 -8.87
N SER A 177 2.70 2.32 -8.93
CA SER A 177 3.95 2.92 -9.41
C SER A 177 5.14 2.49 -8.56
N TRP A 178 4.97 2.32 -7.24
CA TRP A 178 6.02 1.79 -6.37
C TRP A 178 6.40 0.36 -6.76
N HIS A 179 5.42 -0.50 -7.08
CA HIS A 179 5.70 -1.88 -7.53
C HIS A 179 6.34 -1.90 -8.92
N GLU A 180 5.93 -1.02 -9.83
CA GLU A 180 6.48 -0.94 -11.20
C GLU A 180 7.98 -0.60 -11.24
N GLU A 181 8.52 0.03 -10.19
CA GLU A 181 9.96 0.22 -10.02
C GLU A 181 10.76 -1.11 -10.01
N LYS A 182 10.10 -2.27 -9.84
CA LYS A 182 10.75 -3.58 -10.02
C LYS A 182 11.46 -3.71 -11.37
N ASN A 183 10.95 -3.04 -12.41
CA ASN A 183 11.53 -3.08 -13.75
C ASN A 183 12.87 -2.34 -13.82
N LEU A 184 13.17 -1.50 -12.82
CA LEU A 184 14.42 -0.77 -12.66
C LEU A 184 15.34 -1.43 -11.61
N PHE A 185 14.87 -2.44 -10.88
CA PHE A 185 15.61 -3.13 -9.85
C PHE A 185 16.26 -4.40 -10.38
N SER A 186 17.52 -4.62 -10.03
CA SER A 186 18.23 -5.88 -10.23
C SER A 186 18.67 -6.44 -8.89
N PHE A 187 18.18 -7.63 -8.55
CA PHE A 187 18.58 -8.36 -7.36
C PHE A 187 20.10 -8.63 -7.40
N PRO A 188 20.84 -8.54 -6.27
CA PRO A 188 20.35 -8.37 -4.90
C PRO A 188 20.06 -6.93 -4.46
N ASN A 189 20.70 -5.92 -5.04
CA ASN A 189 20.68 -4.57 -4.46
C ASN A 189 21.02 -3.45 -5.47
N ARG A 190 20.82 -3.68 -6.77
CA ARG A 190 21.18 -2.71 -7.82
C ARG A 190 19.94 -1.98 -8.36
N CYS A 191 20.04 -0.66 -8.45
CA CYS A 191 19.04 0.21 -9.07
C CYS A 191 19.57 0.71 -10.43
N ASN A 192 18.86 0.42 -11.52
CA ASN A 192 19.24 0.84 -12.87
C ASN A 192 18.51 2.10 -13.34
N GLY A 193 17.67 2.69 -12.48
CA GLY A 193 16.92 3.91 -12.75
C GLY A 193 17.05 4.91 -11.61
N PRO A 194 16.32 6.03 -11.68
CA PRO A 194 16.43 7.10 -10.69
C PRO A 194 15.92 6.68 -9.31
N VAL A 195 14.92 5.79 -9.26
CA VAL A 195 14.30 5.33 -8.01
C VAL A 195 13.87 3.87 -8.15
N CYS A 196 14.20 3.06 -7.15
CA CYS A 196 13.62 1.73 -6.92
C CYS A 196 13.36 1.44 -5.44
N SER A 197 13.58 2.44 -4.58
CA SER A 197 13.50 2.29 -3.12
C SER A 197 12.07 2.07 -2.65
N HIS A 198 11.05 2.49 -3.40
CA HIS A 198 9.68 2.20 -3.03
C HIS A 198 9.38 0.72 -3.24
N TYR A 199 9.80 0.14 -4.38
CA TYR A 199 9.69 -1.30 -4.62
C TYR A 199 10.42 -2.10 -3.55
N THR A 200 11.70 -1.81 -3.29
CA THR A 200 12.48 -2.58 -2.31
C THR A 200 11.90 -2.50 -0.90
N GLN A 201 11.27 -1.38 -0.52
CA GLN A 201 10.53 -1.30 0.75
C GLN A 201 9.28 -2.18 0.76
N MET A 202 8.52 -2.23 -0.34
CA MET A 202 7.35 -3.12 -0.44
C MET A 202 7.73 -4.59 -0.28
N VAL A 203 8.89 -4.98 -0.80
CA VAL A 203 9.38 -6.37 -0.77
C VAL A 203 10.44 -6.63 0.31
N TRP A 204 10.57 -5.76 1.31
CA TRP A 204 11.56 -5.95 2.38
C TRP A 204 11.13 -7.08 3.33
N ALA A 205 11.88 -8.18 3.39
CA ALA A 205 11.47 -9.42 4.04
C ALA A 205 11.09 -9.24 5.51
N SER A 206 11.88 -8.49 6.29
CA SER A 206 11.65 -8.28 7.73
C SER A 206 10.61 -7.21 8.05
N THR A 207 10.13 -6.45 7.05
CA THR A 207 9.01 -5.52 7.22
C THR A 207 7.71 -6.32 7.27
N SER A 208 7.19 -6.55 8.47
CA SER A 208 5.95 -7.33 8.71
C SER A 208 4.75 -6.48 9.14
N ARG A 209 4.89 -5.17 9.26
CA ARG A 209 3.79 -4.25 9.61
C ARG A 209 3.75 -3.06 8.68
N MET A 210 2.54 -2.66 8.30
CA MET A 210 2.31 -1.44 7.53
C MET A 210 1.08 -0.67 8.03
N GLY A 211 1.06 0.63 7.82
CA GLY A 211 -0.14 1.45 8.01
C GLY A 211 -0.07 2.68 7.12
N CYS A 212 -1.19 3.04 6.49
CA CYS A 212 -1.23 4.13 5.52
C CYS A 212 -2.34 5.12 5.84
N ALA A 213 -2.22 6.32 5.27
CA ALA A 213 -3.25 7.34 5.31
C ALA A 213 -3.26 8.19 4.03
N LEU A 214 -4.45 8.67 3.67
CA LEU A 214 -4.69 9.58 2.56
C LEU A 214 -5.05 10.97 3.10
N ASN A 215 -4.53 12.00 2.46
CA ASN A 215 -4.99 13.36 2.66
C ASN A 215 -5.20 14.07 1.32
N LYS A 216 -6.22 14.93 1.27
CA LYS A 216 -6.47 15.79 0.11
C LYS A 216 -5.88 17.16 0.39
N CYS A 217 -4.81 17.50 -0.33
CA CYS A 217 -4.09 18.74 -0.19
C CYS A 217 -4.64 19.79 -1.16
N SER A 218 -5.12 20.91 -0.62
CA SER A 218 -5.54 22.04 -1.44
C SER A 218 -4.37 22.58 -2.27
N ASN A 219 -3.18 22.61 -1.68
CA ASN A 219 -1.93 22.97 -2.32
C ASN A 219 -0.80 22.15 -1.71
N ILE A 220 0.14 21.68 -2.53
CA ILE A 220 1.35 20.96 -2.11
C ILE A 220 2.47 21.24 -3.10
N ASN A 221 3.66 21.59 -2.59
CA ASN A 221 4.83 21.84 -3.42
C ASN A 221 5.54 20.51 -3.69
N VAL A 222 5.60 20.10 -4.95
CA VAL A 222 6.29 18.90 -5.44
C VAL A 222 7.42 19.37 -6.34
N TYR A 223 8.67 19.26 -5.87
CA TYR A 223 9.88 19.64 -6.61
C TYR A 223 9.83 21.06 -7.22
N GLY A 224 9.35 22.03 -6.44
CA GLY A 224 9.24 23.44 -6.87
C GLY A 224 7.95 23.78 -7.61
N SER A 225 7.09 22.80 -7.90
CA SER A 225 5.81 23.00 -8.58
C SER A 225 4.63 22.82 -7.62
N PHE A 226 3.72 23.79 -7.58
CA PHE A 226 2.52 23.73 -6.73
C PHE A 226 1.38 22.94 -7.40
N TRP A 227 0.99 21.84 -6.76
CA TRP A 227 -0.10 20.99 -7.22
C TRP A 227 -1.38 21.33 -6.45
N LYS A 228 -2.41 21.76 -7.17
CA LYS A 228 -3.71 22.08 -6.58
C LYS A 228 -4.57 20.82 -6.46
N THR A 229 -5.26 20.67 -5.34
CA THR A 229 -6.26 19.60 -5.13
C THR A 229 -5.66 18.19 -5.31
N ALA A 230 -4.45 17.97 -4.79
CA ALA A 230 -3.76 16.68 -4.90
C ALA A 230 -4.18 15.70 -3.80
N VAL A 231 -4.17 14.41 -4.12
CA VAL A 231 -4.29 13.32 -3.15
C VAL A 231 -2.88 12.87 -2.79
N PHE A 232 -2.56 12.93 -1.50
CA PHE A 232 -1.27 12.53 -0.93
C PHE A 232 -1.45 11.28 -0.07
N LEU A 233 -0.79 10.19 -0.44
CA LEU A 233 -0.74 8.92 0.27
C LEU A 233 0.61 8.79 0.98
N VAL A 234 0.54 8.48 2.28
CA VAL A 234 1.69 8.10 3.10
C VAL A 234 1.48 6.68 3.57
N CYS A 235 2.45 5.80 3.37
CA CYS A 235 2.49 4.46 3.95
C CYS A 235 3.74 4.30 4.79
N ASN A 236 3.56 3.92 6.05
CA ASN A 236 4.62 3.67 7.02
C ASN A 236 4.83 2.16 7.21
N TYR A 237 6.08 1.78 7.45
CA TYR A 237 6.54 0.38 7.49
C TYR A 237 7.37 0.10 8.74
N SER A 238 7.14 -1.06 9.35
CA SER A 238 7.94 -1.56 10.48
C SER A 238 8.17 -3.08 10.35
N ILE A 239 9.38 -3.59 10.56
CA ILE A 239 10.63 -2.87 10.81
C ILE A 239 11.07 -2.13 9.52
N LYS A 240 11.82 -1.01 9.66
CA LYS A 240 12.40 -0.27 8.54
C LYS A 240 13.18 -1.19 7.58
N GLY A 241 12.93 -0.99 6.28
CA GLY A 241 13.72 -1.59 5.20
C GLY A 241 14.71 -0.62 4.56
N ASN A 242 15.18 -0.97 3.37
CA ASN A 242 16.12 -0.17 2.56
C ASN A 242 17.42 0.16 3.29
N TRP A 243 17.99 -0.84 3.97
CA TRP A 243 19.33 -0.72 4.53
C TRP A 243 20.35 -0.65 3.39
N VAL A 244 21.29 0.31 3.49
CA VAL A 244 22.28 0.57 2.43
C VAL A 244 23.14 -0.66 2.23
N GLY A 245 23.26 -1.11 0.97
CA GLY A 245 24.07 -2.27 0.60
C GLY A 245 23.35 -3.62 0.79
N GLU A 246 22.22 -3.66 1.49
CA GLU A 246 21.51 -4.89 1.81
C GLU A 246 20.50 -5.29 0.73
N ALA A 247 20.29 -6.59 0.57
CA ALA A 247 19.23 -7.12 -0.27
C ALA A 247 17.86 -7.02 0.44
N PRO A 248 16.75 -6.81 -0.29
CA PRO A 248 15.43 -6.71 0.34
C PRO A 248 14.99 -8.04 0.97
N TYR A 249 15.50 -9.17 0.50
CA TYR A 249 15.17 -10.49 1.02
C TYR A 249 16.28 -11.50 0.69
N LYS A 250 16.25 -12.66 1.37
CA LYS A 250 17.13 -13.80 1.06
C LYS A 250 16.53 -14.60 -0.10
N SER A 251 17.28 -14.75 -1.19
CA SER A 251 16.85 -15.60 -2.30
C SER A 251 16.83 -17.09 -1.89
N GLY A 252 15.82 -17.83 -2.33
CA GLY A 252 15.70 -19.27 -2.14
C GLY A 252 14.26 -19.78 -2.19
N LYS A 253 14.06 -21.08 -1.93
CA LYS A 253 12.73 -21.70 -1.92
C LYS A 253 11.83 -20.95 -0.91
N PRO A 254 10.59 -20.58 -1.28
CA PRO A 254 9.67 -19.90 -0.37
C PRO A 254 9.58 -20.57 0.99
N CYS A 255 9.64 -19.75 2.03
CA CYS A 255 9.57 -20.15 3.44
C CYS A 255 10.70 -21.08 3.95
N SER A 256 11.76 -21.34 3.16
CA SER A 256 12.88 -22.19 3.59
C SER A 256 13.81 -21.56 4.63
N ALA A 257 13.68 -20.25 4.89
CA ALA A 257 14.48 -19.51 5.85
C ALA A 257 13.60 -18.59 6.73
N CYS A 258 12.38 -19.04 7.06
CA CYS A 258 11.51 -18.29 7.97
C CYS A 258 12.11 -18.16 9.37
N PRO A 259 12.02 -16.99 10.02
CA PRO A 259 12.39 -16.83 11.43
C PRO A 259 11.63 -17.81 12.34
N SER A 260 12.30 -18.29 13.39
CA SER A 260 11.75 -19.29 14.33
C SER A 260 10.42 -18.90 14.96
N LYS A 261 10.16 -17.59 15.14
CA LYS A 261 8.89 -17.04 15.64
C LYS A 261 7.65 -17.46 14.83
N TYR A 262 7.83 -17.91 13.59
CA TYR A 262 6.75 -18.40 12.72
C TYR A 262 6.51 -19.91 12.80
N GLY A 263 7.30 -20.66 13.57
CA GLY A 263 7.10 -22.10 13.76
C GLY A 263 7.10 -22.93 12.47
N GLY A 264 7.83 -22.48 11.44
CA GLY A 264 7.89 -23.15 10.13
C GLY A 264 6.62 -23.02 9.26
N SER A 265 5.64 -22.23 9.67
CA SER A 265 4.40 -22.04 8.91
C SER A 265 4.61 -21.16 7.67
N CYS A 266 3.97 -21.57 6.56
CA CYS A 266 4.07 -20.90 5.26
C CYS A 266 2.68 -20.68 4.69
N TYR A 267 2.37 -19.44 4.29
CA TYR A 267 1.12 -19.09 3.63
C TYR A 267 1.42 -18.17 2.45
N ARG A 268 0.96 -18.55 1.25
CA ARG A 268 1.18 -17.77 0.00
C ARG A 268 2.62 -17.29 -0.15
N ASN A 269 3.58 -18.23 -0.10
CA ASN A 269 5.02 -18.00 -0.20
C ASN A 269 5.63 -17.10 0.89
N GLN A 270 4.95 -16.91 2.02
CA GLN A 270 5.38 -16.01 3.10
C GLN A 270 5.36 -16.69 4.48
N CYS A 271 6.29 -16.29 5.34
CA CYS A 271 6.37 -16.66 6.74
C CYS A 271 5.20 -16.04 7.50
N PHE A 272 4.34 -16.89 8.05
CA PHE A 272 3.12 -16.47 8.72
C PHE A 272 2.86 -17.36 9.92
N SER A 273 2.28 -16.82 11.00
CA SER A 273 1.89 -17.61 12.18
C SER A 273 0.42 -17.35 12.48
N PHE A 274 -0.36 -18.42 12.60
CA PHE A 274 -1.75 -18.38 13.06
C PHE A 274 -1.78 -18.25 14.58
N ASP A 275 -1.19 -17.18 15.13
CA ASP A 275 -1.18 -17.01 16.58
C ASP A 275 -2.60 -16.76 17.12
N SER A 276 -2.93 -17.24 18.32
CA SER A 276 -4.30 -17.26 18.86
C SER A 276 -4.92 -15.87 19.02
N LYS A 277 -4.09 -14.82 19.10
CA LYS A 277 -4.49 -13.40 19.10
C LYS A 277 -4.91 -12.90 17.70
N SER A 278 -4.43 -13.51 16.62
CA SER A 278 -4.82 -13.20 15.24
C SER A 278 -6.21 -13.72 14.87
N LYS A 279 -6.72 -14.76 15.58
CA LYS A 279 -8.13 -15.20 15.45
C LYS A 279 -9.12 -14.13 15.92
N ALA A 280 -8.77 -13.32 16.93
CA ALA A 280 -9.63 -12.23 17.41
C ALA A 280 -9.65 -11.03 16.44
N ILE A 281 -8.53 -10.79 15.74
CA ILE A 281 -8.47 -9.78 14.68
C ILE A 281 -9.27 -10.28 13.47
N ASN A 282 -9.03 -11.51 12.97
CA ASN A 282 -9.74 -12.04 11.80
C ASN A 282 -11.26 -12.19 11.99
N ARG A 283 -11.77 -12.47 13.20
CA ARG A 283 -13.23 -12.53 13.45
C ARG A 283 -13.94 -11.18 13.43
N LYS A 284 -13.21 -10.06 13.46
CA LYS A 284 -13.78 -8.71 13.31
C LYS A 284 -13.83 -8.22 11.85
N TRP A 285 -13.25 -8.99 10.93
CA TRP A 285 -13.08 -8.60 9.52
C TRP A 285 -13.89 -9.46 8.54
N TYR A 286 -14.77 -10.35 9.04
CA TYR A 286 -15.80 -11.05 8.27
C TYR A 286 -17.18 -10.68 8.79
#